data_AF-A0A7W7SFR6-F1
#
_entry.id   AF-A0A7W7SFR6-F1
#
_cell.length_a   1.000
_cell.length_b   1.000
_cell.length_c   1.000
_cell.angle_alpha   90.00
_cell.angle_beta   90.00
_cell.angle_gamma   90.00
#
_symmetry.space_group_name_H-M   'P 1'
#
loop_
_entity.id
_entity.type
_entity.pdbx_description
1 polymer ?
#
loop_
_entity_poly.entity_id
_entity_poly.type
_entity_poly.pdbx_seq_one_letter_code
_entity_poly.pdbx_strand_id
1 'polypeptide(L)'
;MAADRIGALVNGHRIAQGRLGARVAAKVMSSWRRRIRPLAPAASAGPWLTEALADVAVHRAESEQLAGSYLRLQRALATGHTLPPLTGGPPERTVPLGALWSDYAELSGTPHRPEPDDDEPVDVDEDFEWPDLDEESMDAAARTSLWVTGPVHAERRLAEAEDDRARGRLDDAGFLAELDQMMAAASSTAAGAADREVLRGGRELVKQATARDKRVIGWARVTDLDPCAFCAMLASRGAVYKSRDIAVLAGGDVSNLDDLTKYHDMCHCQIVPVYSRDGWMPEQSGGWRDLWSESTKGLSGQAARRSFDRAVAARSRSLRRRSSGR
;
A
#
# COMPACT_ATOMS: atom_id res chain seq x y z
N MET A 1 6.50 5.15 -25.58
CA MET A 1 6.64 6.61 -25.34
C MET A 1 5.70 7.11 -24.23
N ALA A 2 4.38 7.13 -24.38
CA ALA A 2 3.46 7.52 -23.29
C ALA A 2 3.11 6.37 -22.31
N ALA A 3 2.85 5.16 -22.82
CA ALA A 3 2.56 3.99 -22.00
C ALA A 3 3.71 3.63 -21.04
N ASP A 4 4.96 3.78 -21.51
CA ASP A 4 6.17 3.55 -20.71
C ASP A 4 6.32 4.60 -19.59
N ARG A 5 6.00 5.87 -19.86
CA ARG A 5 6.00 6.95 -18.85
C ARG A 5 4.96 6.69 -17.75
N ILE A 6 3.75 6.27 -18.12
CA ILE A 6 2.70 5.91 -17.16
C ILE A 6 3.12 4.69 -16.32
N GLY A 7 3.72 3.67 -16.95
CA GLY A 7 4.23 2.50 -16.24
C GLY A 7 5.33 2.85 -15.22
N ALA A 8 6.28 3.71 -15.62
CA ALA A 8 7.33 4.21 -14.75
C ALA A 8 6.77 5.05 -13.58
N LEU A 9 5.82 5.94 -13.86
CA LEU A 9 5.14 6.75 -12.85
C LEU A 9 4.41 5.88 -11.83
N VAL A 10 3.64 4.90 -12.30
CA VAL A 10 2.90 3.94 -11.45
C VAL A 10 3.83 3.17 -10.52
N ASN A 11 4.94 2.64 -11.04
CA ASN A 11 5.91 1.93 -10.21
C ASN A 11 6.65 2.88 -9.27
N GLY A 12 6.98 4.09 -9.73
CA GLY A 12 7.58 5.14 -8.91
C GLY A 12 6.69 5.50 -7.72
N HIS A 13 5.40 5.68 -7.94
CA HIS A 13 4.42 6.01 -6.90
C HIS A 13 4.33 4.88 -5.87
N ARG A 14 4.22 3.62 -6.33
CA ARG A 14 4.22 2.45 -5.44
C ARG A 14 5.47 2.39 -4.57
N ILE A 15 6.65 2.64 -5.15
CA ILE A 15 7.93 2.65 -4.41
C ILE A 15 7.97 3.81 -3.40
N ALA A 16 7.56 5.01 -3.81
CA ALA A 16 7.54 6.18 -2.94
C ALA A 16 6.60 5.99 -1.75
N GLN A 17 5.40 5.45 -1.98
CA GLN A 17 4.48 5.00 -0.93
C GLN A 17 5.15 3.99 0.01
N GLY A 18 5.73 2.91 -0.52
CA GLY A 18 6.42 1.91 0.30
C GLY A 18 7.58 2.46 1.15
N ARG A 19 8.29 3.49 0.66
CA ARG A 19 9.33 4.19 1.43
C ARG A 19 8.76 4.95 2.63
N LEU A 20 7.60 5.59 2.49
CA LEU A 20 6.91 6.26 3.60
C LEU A 20 6.52 5.26 4.69
N GLY A 21 5.85 4.17 4.29
CA GLY A 21 5.45 3.10 5.22
C GLY A 21 6.66 2.47 5.95
N ALA A 22 7.72 2.12 5.21
CA ALA A 22 8.93 1.54 5.79
C ALA A 22 9.65 2.48 6.77
N ARG A 23 9.65 3.80 6.50
CA ARG A 23 10.23 4.80 7.40
C ARG A 23 9.49 4.82 8.74
N VAL A 24 8.16 4.81 8.72
CA VAL A 24 7.35 4.81 9.95
C VAL A 24 7.44 3.48 10.68
N ALA A 25 7.44 2.35 9.97
CA ALA A 25 7.67 1.04 10.56
C ALA A 25 8.99 1.02 11.36
N ALA A 26 10.08 1.54 10.79
CA ALA A 26 11.37 1.63 11.49
C ALA A 26 11.31 2.53 12.74
N LYS A 27 10.63 3.68 12.66
CA LYS A 27 10.42 4.57 13.83
C LYS A 27 9.63 3.87 14.94
N VAL A 28 8.55 3.16 14.60
CA VAL A 28 7.70 2.41 15.53
C VAL A 28 8.48 1.29 16.21
N MET A 29 9.33 0.56 15.48
CA MET A 29 10.22 -0.45 16.07
C MET A 29 11.24 0.17 17.02
N SER A 30 11.80 1.32 16.63
CA SER A 30 12.76 2.06 17.42
C SER A 30 12.14 2.59 18.73
N SER A 31 10.94 3.16 18.65
CA SER A 31 10.21 3.68 19.80
C SER A 31 9.69 2.56 20.72
N TRP A 32 9.29 1.42 20.16
CA TRP A 32 8.89 0.22 20.91
C TRP A 32 9.98 -0.20 21.89
N ARG A 33 11.22 -0.37 21.40
CA ARG A 33 12.38 -0.79 22.23
C ARG A 33 12.69 0.19 23.36
N ARG A 34 12.39 1.48 23.18
CA ARG A 34 12.63 2.51 24.20
C ARG A 34 11.53 2.60 25.25
N ARG A 35 10.28 2.32 24.87
CA ARG A 35 9.10 2.68 25.69
C ARG A 35 8.34 1.49 26.25
N ILE A 36 8.29 0.36 25.54
CA ILE A 36 7.54 -0.81 25.98
C ILE A 36 8.37 -1.61 26.99
N ARG A 37 7.77 -1.90 28.14
CA ARG A 37 8.35 -2.75 29.19
C ARG A 37 7.91 -4.19 28.96
N PRO A 38 8.84 -5.16 28.79
CA PRO A 38 8.49 -6.56 28.55
C PRO A 38 7.59 -7.18 29.63
N LEU A 39 7.77 -6.79 30.90
CA LEU A 39 6.97 -7.33 32.02
C LEU A 39 5.57 -6.70 32.14
N ALA A 40 5.28 -5.65 31.38
CA ALA A 40 3.97 -5.00 31.40
C ALA A 40 3.69 -4.27 30.07
N PRO A 41 3.57 -4.98 28.93
CA PRO A 41 3.53 -4.35 27.62
C PRO A 41 2.36 -3.36 27.45
N ALA A 42 1.11 -3.71 27.78
CA ALA A 42 -0.02 -2.78 27.62
C ALA A 42 -0.01 -1.68 28.68
N ALA A 43 0.34 -2.00 29.93
CA ALA A 43 0.41 -0.98 30.98
C ALA A 43 1.48 0.10 30.71
N SER A 44 2.55 -0.24 29.97
CA SER A 44 3.61 0.71 29.58
C SER A 44 3.41 1.38 28.22
N ALA A 45 2.37 0.99 27.47
CA ALA A 45 2.23 1.36 26.07
C ALA A 45 1.68 2.77 25.80
N GLY A 46 1.08 3.45 26.78
CA GLY A 46 0.49 4.78 26.59
C GLY A 46 1.42 5.78 25.88
N PRO A 47 2.63 6.04 26.42
CA PRO A 47 3.59 6.95 25.79
C PRO A 47 4.11 6.47 24.42
N TRP A 48 4.16 5.15 24.19
CA TRP A 48 4.55 4.58 22.89
C TRP A 48 3.46 4.81 21.84
N LEU A 49 2.20 4.54 22.21
CA LEU A 49 1.06 4.68 21.33
C LEU A 49 0.88 6.14 20.90
N THR A 50 1.06 7.09 21.82
CA THR A 50 1.03 8.53 21.49
C THR A 50 2.10 8.91 20.46
N GLU A 51 3.35 8.47 20.64
CA GLU A 51 4.44 8.74 19.68
C GLU A 51 4.15 8.09 18.32
N ALA A 52 3.72 6.82 18.30
CA ALA A 52 3.42 6.09 17.08
C ALA A 52 2.25 6.72 16.29
N LEU A 53 1.18 7.15 16.98
CA LEU A 53 0.04 7.80 16.34
C LEU A 53 0.41 9.16 15.74
N ALA A 54 1.25 9.94 16.42
CA ALA A 54 1.74 11.21 15.90
C ALA A 54 2.57 11.02 14.61
N ASP A 55 3.47 10.03 14.61
CA ASP A 55 4.23 9.68 13.39
C ASP A 55 3.31 9.19 12.26
N VAL A 56 2.31 8.34 12.57
CA VAL A 56 1.34 7.86 11.58
C VAL A 56 0.56 9.02 10.96
N ALA A 57 0.03 9.94 11.77
CA ALA A 57 -0.77 11.07 11.27
C ALA A 57 0.02 11.94 10.28
N VAL A 58 1.26 12.31 10.63
CA VAL A 58 2.13 13.14 9.76
C VAL A 58 2.39 12.45 8.42
N HIS A 59 2.79 11.17 8.43
CA HIS A 59 3.17 10.48 7.20
C HIS A 59 1.95 10.00 6.41
N ARG A 60 0.78 9.86 7.04
CA ARG A 60 -0.49 9.62 6.35
C ARG A 60 -0.86 10.83 5.47
N ALA A 61 -0.65 12.04 5.95
CA ALA A 61 -0.81 13.26 5.15
C ALA A 61 0.22 13.33 4.00
N GLU A 62 1.49 12.95 4.23
CA GLU A 62 2.50 12.83 3.15
C GLU A 62 2.06 11.80 2.07
N SER A 63 1.54 10.66 2.52
CA SER A 63 1.01 9.58 1.67
C SER A 63 -0.17 10.06 0.83
N GLU A 64 -1.07 10.86 1.40
CA GLU A 64 -2.19 11.49 0.71
C GLU A 64 -1.73 12.51 -0.34
N GLN A 65 -0.85 13.45 0.02
CA GLN A 65 -0.33 14.46 -0.91
C GLN A 65 0.39 13.83 -2.10
N LEU A 66 1.23 12.82 -1.83
CA LEU A 66 1.91 12.05 -2.88
C LEU A 66 0.91 11.37 -3.82
N ALA A 67 -0.18 10.83 -3.29
CA ALA A 67 -1.24 10.22 -4.10
C ALA A 67 -2.02 11.25 -4.94
N GLY A 68 -2.31 12.44 -4.38
CA GLY A 68 -2.97 13.52 -5.11
C GLY A 68 -2.12 14.02 -6.29
N SER A 69 -0.84 14.27 -6.05
CA SER A 69 0.12 14.65 -7.09
C SER A 69 0.27 13.57 -8.16
N TYR A 70 0.36 12.29 -7.75
CA TYR A 70 0.37 11.16 -8.66
C TYR A 70 -0.88 11.11 -9.56
N LEU A 71 -2.07 11.28 -9.00
CA LEU A 71 -3.32 11.27 -9.77
C LEU A 71 -3.36 12.41 -10.79
N ARG A 72 -2.95 13.62 -10.38
CA ARG A 72 -2.88 14.79 -11.26
C ARG A 72 -1.99 14.51 -12.48
N LEU A 73 -0.79 13.99 -12.24
CA LEU A 73 0.17 13.70 -13.30
C LEU A 73 -0.26 12.49 -14.16
N GLN A 74 -0.73 11.40 -13.56
CA GLN A 74 -1.17 10.22 -14.31
C GLN A 74 -2.33 10.57 -15.25
N ARG A 75 -3.30 11.35 -14.76
CA ARG A 75 -4.45 11.78 -15.53
C ARG A 75 -4.05 12.69 -16.69
N ALA A 76 -3.11 13.60 -16.47
CA ALA A 76 -2.56 14.48 -17.50
C ALA A 76 -1.94 13.66 -18.64
N LEU A 77 -1.04 12.73 -18.30
CA LEU A 77 -0.38 11.86 -19.29
C LEU A 77 -1.36 10.96 -20.04
N ALA A 78 -2.46 10.56 -19.40
CA ALA A 78 -3.42 9.63 -19.99
C ALA A 78 -4.53 10.31 -20.79
N THR A 79 -4.87 11.57 -20.50
CA THR A 79 -6.10 12.20 -21.01
C THR A 79 -5.92 13.64 -21.49
N GLY A 80 -4.74 14.24 -21.33
CA GLY A 80 -4.51 15.67 -21.57
C GLY A 80 -5.22 16.59 -20.57
N HIS A 81 -5.86 16.04 -19.54
CA HIS A 81 -6.53 16.79 -18.47
C HIS A 81 -5.99 16.39 -17.11
N THR A 82 -6.04 17.29 -16.13
CA THR A 82 -5.62 17.02 -14.76
C THR A 82 -6.70 17.43 -13.75
N LEU A 83 -6.45 17.10 -12.48
CA LEU A 83 -7.29 17.50 -11.35
C LEU A 83 -6.76 18.81 -10.75
N PRO A 84 -7.61 19.61 -10.09
CA PRO A 84 -7.16 20.81 -9.40
C PRO A 84 -6.14 20.44 -8.31
N PRO A 85 -5.27 21.38 -7.88
CA PRO A 85 -4.36 21.16 -6.78
C PRO A 85 -5.10 20.61 -5.55
N LEU A 86 -4.53 19.59 -4.89
CA LEU A 86 -5.11 19.02 -3.67
C LEU A 86 -5.08 20.04 -2.52
N THR A 87 -4.01 20.83 -2.45
CA THR A 87 -3.83 21.94 -1.52
C THR A 87 -3.39 23.17 -2.29
N GLY A 88 -3.75 24.37 -1.83
CA GLY A 88 -3.35 25.64 -2.44
C GLY A 88 -4.51 26.54 -2.88
N GLY A 89 -4.18 27.54 -3.71
CA GLY A 89 -5.10 28.55 -4.23
C GLY A 89 -6.06 28.01 -5.31
N PRO A 90 -6.95 28.88 -5.85
CA PRO A 90 -7.93 28.46 -6.85
C PRO A 90 -7.24 27.85 -8.08
N PRO A 91 -7.87 26.84 -8.72
CA PRO A 91 -7.26 26.21 -9.89
C PRO A 91 -7.11 27.23 -11.01
N GLU A 92 -5.94 27.21 -11.65
CA GLU A 92 -5.76 27.84 -12.96
C GLU A 92 -6.42 26.96 -14.03
N ARG A 93 -6.86 27.56 -15.15
CA ARG A 93 -7.51 26.82 -16.23
C ARG A 93 -6.61 25.77 -16.88
N THR A 94 -5.32 26.04 -16.91
CA THR A 94 -4.29 25.16 -17.47
C THR A 94 -3.06 25.17 -16.59
N VAL A 95 -2.33 24.06 -16.56
CA VAL A 95 -1.04 23.93 -15.89
C VAL A 95 -0.01 23.30 -16.83
N PRO A 96 1.26 23.77 -16.87
CA PRO A 96 2.30 23.11 -17.67
C PRO A 96 2.55 21.67 -17.21
N LEU A 97 2.74 20.74 -18.14
CA LEU A 97 3.03 19.33 -17.80
C LEU A 97 4.28 19.19 -16.92
N GLY A 98 5.31 20.01 -17.15
CA GLY A 98 6.54 20.03 -16.35
C GLY A 98 6.33 20.47 -14.89
N ALA A 99 5.30 21.29 -14.63
CA ALA A 99 4.93 21.65 -13.26
C ALA A 99 4.32 20.45 -12.52
N LEU A 100 3.48 19.64 -13.18
CA LEU A 100 2.94 18.40 -12.61
C LEU A 100 4.04 17.37 -12.31
N TRP A 101 5.05 17.28 -13.19
CA TRP A 101 6.22 16.46 -12.94
C TRP A 101 7.05 16.97 -11.76
N SER A 102 7.21 18.28 -11.62
CA SER A 102 7.94 18.90 -10.51
C SER A 102 7.24 18.66 -9.17
N ASP A 103 5.93 18.88 -9.10
CA ASP A 103 5.10 18.58 -7.92
C ASP A 103 5.26 17.11 -7.48
N TYR A 104 5.24 16.18 -8.44
CA TYR A 104 5.40 14.76 -8.16
C TYR A 104 6.84 14.41 -7.74
N ALA A 105 7.84 15.03 -8.38
CA ALA A 105 9.24 14.80 -8.09
C ALA A 105 9.61 15.21 -6.66
N GLU A 106 9.08 16.35 -6.19
CA GLU A 106 9.27 16.86 -4.83
C GLU A 106 8.75 15.86 -3.79
N LEU A 107 7.52 15.37 -3.95
CA LEU A 107 6.89 14.46 -2.99
C LEU A 107 7.42 13.02 -3.07
N SER A 108 7.76 12.55 -4.26
CA SER A 108 8.22 11.16 -4.47
C SER A 108 9.73 10.97 -4.22
N GLY A 109 10.50 12.06 -4.20
CA GLY A 109 11.96 12.04 -4.20
C GLY A 109 12.56 11.44 -5.49
N THR A 110 11.79 11.41 -6.58
CA THR A 110 12.24 10.92 -7.89
C THR A 110 12.48 12.12 -8.80
N PRO A 111 13.73 12.44 -9.18
CA PRO A 111 14.00 13.64 -9.95
C PRO A 111 13.32 13.58 -11.33
N HIS A 112 12.61 14.64 -11.69
CA HIS A 112 12.17 14.87 -13.07
C HIS A 112 13.36 15.36 -13.90
N ARG A 113 13.45 14.88 -15.15
CA ARG A 113 14.40 15.39 -16.13
C ARG A 113 13.62 16.23 -17.13
N PRO A 114 14.09 17.44 -17.47
CA PRO A 114 13.39 18.26 -18.44
C PRO A 114 13.12 17.50 -19.75
N GLU A 115 11.87 17.52 -20.19
CA GLU A 115 11.42 16.90 -21.44
C GLU A 115 10.88 17.98 -22.40
N PRO A 116 10.89 17.75 -23.73
CA PRO A 116 10.41 18.73 -24.70
C PRO A 116 8.93 19.14 -24.53
N ASP A 117 8.13 18.31 -23.87
CA ASP A 117 6.70 18.52 -23.65
C ASP A 117 6.38 19.19 -22.30
N ASP A 118 7.38 19.60 -21.52
CA ASP A 118 7.17 20.19 -20.20
C ASP A 118 6.38 21.51 -20.23
N ASP A 119 6.49 22.28 -21.33
CA ASP A 119 5.75 23.52 -21.54
C ASP A 119 4.35 23.28 -22.13
N GLU A 120 3.97 22.04 -22.45
CA GLU A 120 2.63 21.75 -22.99
C GLU A 120 1.55 22.05 -21.93
N PRO A 121 0.52 22.85 -22.27
CA PRO A 121 -0.56 23.16 -21.35
C PRO A 121 -1.49 21.95 -21.17
N VAL A 122 -1.78 21.62 -19.92
CA VAL A 122 -2.74 20.57 -19.53
C VAL A 122 -4.00 21.23 -18.96
N ASP A 123 -5.17 20.89 -19.49
CA ASP A 123 -6.45 21.45 -19.03
C ASP A 123 -6.78 20.96 -17.61
N VAL A 124 -7.22 21.85 -16.73
CA VAL A 124 -7.63 21.51 -15.37
C VAL A 124 -9.15 21.35 -15.32
N ASP A 125 -9.62 20.20 -14.82
CA ASP A 125 -11.05 20.01 -14.54
C ASP A 125 -11.43 20.73 -13.23
N GLU A 126 -11.63 22.05 -13.30
CA GLU A 126 -11.88 22.94 -12.16
C GLU A 126 -13.06 22.51 -11.28
N ASP A 127 -14.09 21.89 -11.87
CA ASP A 127 -15.29 21.41 -11.16
C ASP A 127 -15.06 20.14 -10.32
N PHE A 128 -13.86 19.55 -10.34
CA PHE A 128 -13.58 18.34 -9.57
C PHE A 128 -13.34 18.67 -8.10
N GLU A 129 -14.18 18.10 -7.24
CA GLU A 129 -14.03 18.19 -5.79
C GLU A 129 -13.30 16.96 -5.22
N TRP A 130 -12.18 17.22 -4.53
CA TRP A 130 -11.45 16.18 -3.80
C TRP A 130 -12.32 15.60 -2.66
N PRO A 131 -12.15 14.31 -2.34
CA PRO A 131 -12.84 13.72 -1.20
C PRO A 131 -12.29 14.22 0.13
N ASP A 132 -13.19 14.64 1.01
CA ASP A 132 -12.91 14.78 2.42
C ASP A 132 -12.71 13.39 3.02
N LEU A 133 -11.47 13.05 3.35
CA LEU A 133 -11.16 11.79 4.02
C LEU A 133 -11.56 11.88 5.50
N ASP A 134 -12.17 10.81 6.01
CA ASP A 134 -12.58 10.73 7.41
C ASP A 134 -11.36 10.45 8.32
N GLU A 135 -10.63 11.53 8.64
CA GLU A 135 -9.43 11.47 9.48
C GLU A 135 -9.70 10.89 10.86
N GLU A 136 -10.86 11.20 11.46
CA GLU A 136 -11.25 10.70 12.77
C GLU A 136 -11.39 9.17 12.76
N SER A 137 -12.10 8.63 11.76
CA SER A 137 -12.21 7.17 11.58
C SER A 137 -10.85 6.53 11.29
N MET A 138 -9.98 7.18 10.51
CA MET A 138 -8.63 6.67 10.25
C MET A 138 -7.77 6.66 11.53
N ASP A 139 -7.89 7.67 12.40
CA ASP A 139 -7.18 7.72 13.67
C ASP A 139 -7.67 6.67 14.66
N ALA A 140 -8.99 6.45 14.72
CA ALA A 140 -9.58 5.39 15.51
C ALA A 140 -9.12 4.00 15.04
N ALA A 141 -9.05 3.78 13.72
CA ALA A 141 -8.55 2.56 13.12
C ALA A 141 -7.06 2.35 13.43
N ALA A 142 -6.23 3.40 13.30
CA ALA A 142 -4.81 3.33 13.59
C ALA A 142 -4.54 3.02 15.06
N ARG A 143 -5.24 3.68 15.99
CA ARG A 143 -5.15 3.42 17.43
C ARG A 143 -5.46 1.96 17.75
N THR A 144 -6.58 1.47 17.22
CA THR A 144 -7.03 0.09 17.43
C THR A 144 -6.00 -0.89 16.88
N SER A 145 -5.52 -0.66 15.65
CA SER A 145 -4.58 -1.57 15.01
C SER A 145 -3.24 -1.64 15.76
N LEU A 146 -2.66 -0.50 16.11
CA LEU A 146 -1.39 -0.45 16.85
C LEU A 146 -1.51 -1.10 18.23
N TRP A 147 -2.61 -0.86 18.93
CA TRP A 147 -2.87 -1.45 20.24
C TRP A 147 -3.00 -2.98 20.18
N VAL A 148 -3.82 -3.48 19.24
CA VAL A 148 -4.10 -4.91 19.11
C VAL A 148 -2.89 -5.68 18.59
N THR A 149 -2.22 -5.15 17.57
CA THR A 149 -1.07 -5.83 16.93
C THR A 149 0.23 -5.68 17.72
N GLY A 150 0.32 -4.70 18.62
CA GLY A 150 1.49 -4.48 19.47
C GLY A 150 1.27 -4.94 20.90
N PRO A 151 0.92 -4.03 21.84
CA PRO A 151 0.91 -4.35 23.27
C PRO A 151 0.00 -5.52 23.67
N VAL A 152 -1.21 -5.60 23.12
CA VAL A 152 -2.12 -6.73 23.40
C VAL A 152 -1.57 -8.04 22.84
N HIS A 153 -0.96 -8.00 21.65
CA HIS A 153 -0.31 -9.17 21.08
C HIS A 153 0.85 -9.65 21.96
N ALA A 154 1.69 -8.72 22.44
CA ALA A 154 2.78 -9.03 23.36
C ALA A 154 2.28 -9.66 24.66
N GLU A 155 1.28 -9.05 25.30
CA GLU A 155 0.69 -9.58 26.55
C GLU A 155 0.12 -10.98 26.38
N ARG A 156 -0.64 -11.22 25.32
CA ARG A 156 -1.19 -12.55 25.05
C ARG A 156 -0.09 -13.60 24.90
N ARG A 157 0.97 -13.28 24.15
CA ARG A 157 2.10 -14.21 23.92
C ARG A 157 2.89 -14.49 25.20
N LEU A 158 2.98 -13.53 26.10
CA LEU A 158 3.61 -13.72 27.42
C LEU A 158 2.77 -14.61 28.32
N ALA A 159 1.46 -14.38 28.39
CA ALA A 159 0.55 -15.21 29.17
C ALA A 159 0.58 -16.68 28.70
N GLU A 160 0.55 -16.91 27.39
CA GLU A 160 0.71 -18.25 26.79
C GLU A 160 2.04 -18.92 27.23
N ALA A 161 3.14 -18.16 27.27
CA ALA A 161 4.45 -18.68 27.64
C ALA A 161 4.60 -18.96 29.15
N GLU A 162 3.94 -18.17 30.00
CA GLU A 162 3.91 -18.36 31.45
C GLU A 162 3.08 -19.59 31.85
N ASP A 163 1.98 -19.86 31.15
CA ASP A 163 1.15 -21.04 31.39
C ASP A 163 1.85 -22.34 30.97
N ASP A 164 2.59 -22.31 29.85
CA ASP A 164 3.32 -23.47 29.31
C ASP A 164 4.57 -23.85 30.14
N ARG A 165 5.12 -22.93 30.95
CA ARG A 165 6.34 -23.16 31.75
C ARG A 165 6.14 -22.73 33.19
N ALA A 166 6.33 -23.66 34.12
CA ALA A 166 6.42 -23.35 35.54
C ALA A 166 7.48 -22.26 35.83
N ARG A 167 7.01 -21.01 35.96
CA ARG A 167 7.70 -19.77 36.39
C ARG A 167 9.11 -19.52 35.85
N GLY A 168 9.15 -18.64 34.84
CA GLY A 168 9.99 -17.43 34.78
C GLY A 168 11.16 -17.35 35.75
N ARG A 169 12.21 -18.11 35.46
CA ARG A 169 13.52 -17.95 36.08
C ARG A 169 14.28 -16.91 35.27
N LEU A 170 14.38 -15.68 35.78
CA LEU A 170 15.09 -14.57 35.14
C LEU A 170 16.61 -14.83 34.99
N ASP A 171 17.12 -15.90 35.59
CA ASP A 171 18.47 -16.45 35.43
C ASP A 171 18.59 -17.49 34.29
N ASP A 172 17.48 -17.84 33.65
CA ASP A 172 17.47 -18.74 32.49
C ASP A 172 17.70 -17.97 31.19
N ALA A 173 18.88 -18.16 30.60
CA ALA A 173 19.25 -17.52 29.33
C ALA A 173 18.32 -17.92 28.16
N GLY A 174 17.74 -19.11 28.18
CA GLY A 174 16.77 -19.57 27.19
C GLY A 174 15.44 -18.80 27.30
N PHE A 175 14.97 -18.58 28.53
CA PHE A 175 13.78 -17.74 28.76
C PHE A 175 13.99 -16.30 28.31
N LEU A 176 15.13 -15.68 28.62
CA LEU A 176 15.44 -14.31 28.20
C LEU A 176 15.51 -14.17 26.68
N ALA A 177 16.10 -15.15 25.98
CA ALA A 177 16.18 -15.16 24.53
C ALA A 177 14.80 -15.30 23.87
N GLU A 178 13.91 -16.11 24.45
CA GLU A 178 12.54 -16.26 23.97
C GLU A 178 11.70 -15.02 24.22
N LEU A 179 11.83 -14.40 25.39
CA LEU A 179 11.19 -13.12 25.70
C LEU A 179 11.59 -12.04 24.70
N ASP A 180 12.88 -11.93 24.38
CA ASP A 180 13.36 -10.98 23.36
C ASP A 180 12.75 -11.27 21.97
N GLN A 181 12.68 -12.53 21.56
CA GLN A 181 12.04 -12.93 20.31
C GLN A 181 10.55 -12.59 20.27
N MET A 182 9.81 -12.82 21.36
CA MET A 182 8.39 -12.48 21.47
C MET A 182 8.17 -10.96 21.38
N MET A 183 8.97 -10.19 22.10
CA MET A 183 8.89 -8.72 22.08
C MET A 183 9.29 -8.15 20.71
N ALA A 184 10.28 -8.74 20.05
CA ALA A 184 10.67 -8.38 18.69
C ALA A 184 9.56 -8.71 17.68
N ALA A 185 8.89 -9.86 17.82
CA ALA A 185 7.75 -10.23 16.97
C ALA A 185 6.58 -9.24 17.13
N ALA A 186 6.21 -8.89 18.37
CA ALA A 186 5.17 -7.90 18.65
C ALA A 186 5.53 -6.49 18.14
N SER A 187 6.81 -6.12 18.24
CA SER A 187 7.31 -4.89 17.62
C SER A 187 7.15 -4.90 16.11
N SER A 188 7.44 -6.03 15.46
CA SER A 188 7.32 -6.19 14.01
C SER A 188 5.86 -6.16 13.53
N THR A 189 4.92 -6.75 14.28
CA THR A 189 3.49 -6.71 13.96
C THR A 189 2.93 -5.31 14.11
N ALA A 190 3.27 -4.60 15.20
CA ALA A 190 2.90 -3.20 15.39
C ALA A 190 3.46 -2.28 14.30
N ALA A 191 4.71 -2.50 13.88
CA ALA A 191 5.33 -1.76 12.79
C ALA A 191 4.64 -2.01 11.45
N GLY A 192 4.19 -3.25 11.19
CA GLY A 192 3.40 -3.59 10.01
C GLY A 192 2.02 -2.93 9.99
N ALA A 193 1.37 -2.81 11.15
CA ALA A 193 0.16 -2.02 11.28
C ALA A 193 0.42 -0.54 11.00
N ALA A 194 1.47 0.05 11.57
CA ALA A 194 1.82 1.45 11.32
C ALA A 194 2.07 1.74 9.83
N ASP A 195 2.84 0.88 9.16
CA ASP A 195 3.06 0.92 7.71
C ASP A 195 1.74 0.97 6.94
N ARG A 196 0.81 0.06 7.25
CA ARG A 196 -0.50 0.02 6.60
C ARG A 196 -1.32 1.28 6.83
N GLU A 197 -1.31 1.82 8.05
CA GLU A 197 -2.10 3.00 8.43
C GLU A 197 -1.55 4.30 7.83
N VAL A 198 -0.24 4.38 7.59
CA VAL A 198 0.38 5.47 6.80
C VAL A 198 -0.08 5.40 5.35
N LEU A 199 -0.03 4.21 4.75
CA LEU A 199 -0.47 4.01 3.35
C LEU A 199 -1.98 4.19 3.16
N ARG A 200 -2.77 4.14 4.24
CA ARG A 200 -4.23 4.33 4.18
C ARG A 200 -4.61 5.68 3.56
N GLY A 201 -3.90 6.76 3.90
CA GLY A 201 -4.20 8.11 3.39
C GLY A 201 -4.20 8.17 1.86
N GLY A 202 -3.06 7.83 1.24
CA GLY A 202 -2.96 7.76 -0.21
C GLY A 202 -3.91 6.75 -0.86
N ARG A 203 -4.14 5.59 -0.24
CA ARG A 203 -5.04 4.55 -0.77
C ARG A 203 -6.51 4.98 -0.77
N GLU A 204 -6.98 5.58 0.31
CA GLU A 204 -8.34 6.08 0.41
C GLU A 204 -8.55 7.28 -0.53
N LEU A 205 -7.56 8.18 -0.63
CA LEU A 205 -7.60 9.26 -1.62
C LEU A 205 -7.74 8.70 -3.04
N VAL A 206 -6.86 7.77 -3.44
CA VAL A 206 -6.93 7.16 -4.78
C VAL A 206 -8.28 6.49 -4.98
N LYS A 207 -8.74 5.68 -4.02
CA LYS A 207 -10.03 4.99 -4.10
C LYS A 207 -11.18 5.96 -4.34
N GLN A 208 -11.31 6.98 -3.48
CA GLN A 208 -12.46 7.87 -3.49
C GLN A 208 -12.41 8.88 -4.65
N ALA A 209 -11.24 9.47 -4.92
CA ALA A 209 -11.08 10.44 -6.01
C ALA A 209 -11.35 9.78 -7.38
N THR A 210 -10.79 8.58 -7.62
CA THR A 210 -10.97 7.89 -8.90
C THR A 210 -12.36 7.26 -9.08
N ALA A 211 -13.07 6.97 -7.98
CA ALA A 211 -14.49 6.63 -8.03
C ALA A 211 -15.32 7.80 -8.58
N ARG A 212 -15.02 9.04 -8.16
CA ARG A 212 -15.72 10.26 -8.56
C ARG A 212 -15.29 10.78 -9.94
N ASP A 213 -14.04 10.54 -10.36
CA ASP A 213 -13.53 11.00 -11.65
C ASP A 213 -14.23 10.29 -12.82
N LYS A 214 -14.91 11.10 -13.65
CA LYS A 214 -15.67 10.65 -14.82
C LYS A 214 -14.77 10.11 -15.94
N ARG A 215 -13.49 10.48 -15.97
CA ARG A 215 -12.53 9.98 -16.98
C ARG A 215 -11.99 8.59 -16.65
N VAL A 216 -12.11 8.16 -15.38
CA VAL A 216 -11.68 6.82 -14.96
C VAL A 216 -12.70 5.79 -15.43
N ILE A 217 -12.26 4.85 -16.27
CA ILE A 217 -13.10 3.77 -16.81
C ILE A 217 -12.98 2.46 -16.02
N GLY A 218 -11.92 2.31 -15.21
CA GLY A 218 -11.67 1.14 -14.40
C GLY A 218 -10.45 1.29 -13.49
N TRP A 219 -10.05 0.19 -12.86
CA TRP A 219 -8.91 0.13 -11.95
C TRP A 219 -8.11 -1.15 -12.12
N ALA A 220 -6.82 -1.09 -11.83
CA ALA A 220 -5.98 -2.27 -11.72
C ALA A 220 -5.28 -2.31 -10.37
N ARG A 221 -4.89 -3.51 -9.93
CA ARG A 221 -3.95 -3.68 -8.82
C ARG A 221 -2.53 -3.70 -9.37
N VAL A 222 -1.64 -2.96 -8.72
CA VAL A 222 -0.21 -2.94 -9.02
C VAL A 222 0.58 -3.40 -7.80
N THR A 223 1.59 -4.22 -8.03
CA THR A 223 2.38 -4.87 -6.97
C THR A 223 3.86 -4.73 -7.26
N ASP A 224 4.69 -5.20 -6.33
CA ASP A 224 6.10 -5.49 -6.60
C ASP A 224 6.27 -6.93 -7.14
N LEU A 225 7.52 -7.42 -7.07
CA LEU A 225 7.92 -8.76 -7.49
C LEU A 225 7.76 -9.84 -6.39
N ASP A 226 7.54 -9.47 -5.12
CA ASP A 226 7.31 -10.40 -4.00
C ASP A 226 6.02 -10.08 -3.19
N PRO A 227 4.85 -9.94 -3.84
CA PRO A 227 3.61 -9.65 -3.16
C PRO A 227 2.99 -10.90 -2.52
N CYS A 228 2.00 -10.71 -1.65
CA CYS A 228 1.16 -11.82 -1.22
C CYS A 228 0.31 -12.37 -2.37
N ALA A 229 -0.12 -13.62 -2.25
CA ALA A 229 -0.90 -14.30 -3.29
C ALA A 229 -2.22 -13.59 -3.62
N PHE A 230 -2.87 -12.97 -2.63
CA PHE A 230 -4.07 -12.18 -2.89
C PHE A 230 -3.80 -10.98 -3.81
N CYS A 231 -2.73 -10.21 -3.55
CA CYS A 231 -2.35 -9.08 -4.38
C CYS A 231 -1.88 -9.51 -5.78
N ALA A 232 -1.09 -10.59 -5.86
CA ALA A 232 -0.68 -11.18 -7.12
C ALA A 232 -1.89 -11.62 -7.96
N MET A 233 -2.92 -12.21 -7.32
CA MET A 233 -4.15 -12.61 -7.98
C MET A 233 -4.93 -11.40 -8.49
N LEU A 234 -5.01 -10.31 -7.73
CA LEU A 234 -5.68 -9.11 -8.20
C LEU A 234 -4.91 -8.46 -9.37
N ALA A 235 -3.57 -8.47 -9.31
CA ALA A 235 -2.72 -7.94 -10.36
C ALA A 235 -2.80 -8.74 -11.66
N SER A 236 -2.92 -10.07 -11.57
CA SER A 236 -3.01 -10.98 -12.74
C SER A 236 -4.23 -10.70 -13.64
N ARG A 237 -5.30 -10.14 -13.06
CA ARG A 237 -6.54 -9.80 -13.76
C ARG A 237 -6.39 -8.61 -14.71
N GLY A 238 -5.50 -7.67 -14.40
CA GLY A 238 -5.43 -6.38 -15.11
C GLY A 238 -6.57 -5.43 -14.71
N ALA A 239 -7.04 -4.61 -15.65
CA ALA A 239 -8.08 -3.62 -15.41
C ALA A 239 -9.47 -4.25 -15.15
N VAL A 240 -10.17 -3.75 -14.12
CA VAL A 240 -11.57 -4.03 -13.78
C VAL A 240 -12.39 -2.75 -14.00
N TYR A 241 -13.44 -2.80 -14.83
CA TYR A 241 -14.15 -1.61 -15.33
C TYR A 241 -15.45 -1.26 -14.57
N LYS A 242 -15.86 0.02 -14.59
CA LYS A 242 -17.00 0.59 -13.82
C LYS A 242 -18.40 0.07 -14.20
N SER A 243 -18.63 -0.50 -15.37
CA SER A 243 -19.97 -0.97 -15.80
C SER A 243 -19.90 -2.27 -16.60
N ARG A 244 -20.81 -3.21 -16.28
CA ARG A 244 -21.24 -4.48 -16.95
C ARG A 244 -20.24 -5.37 -17.72
N ASP A 245 -18.96 -5.05 -17.78
CA ASP A 245 -17.86 -5.95 -18.19
C ASP A 245 -17.32 -6.77 -17.01
N ILE A 246 -18.06 -6.78 -15.88
CA ILE A 246 -17.83 -7.67 -14.74
C ILE A 246 -18.12 -9.15 -15.10
N ALA A 247 -18.61 -9.46 -16.31
CA ALA A 247 -19.04 -10.80 -16.70
C ALA A 247 -18.02 -11.67 -17.46
N VAL A 248 -16.90 -11.13 -17.99
CA VAL A 248 -16.09 -11.89 -18.99
C VAL A 248 -14.68 -12.28 -18.54
N LEU A 249 -14.10 -11.64 -17.51
CA LEU A 249 -12.79 -12.06 -16.97
C LEU A 249 -12.95 -13.08 -15.83
N ALA A 250 -13.28 -14.30 -16.24
CA ALA A 250 -13.08 -15.60 -15.58
C ALA A 250 -12.69 -15.61 -14.09
N GLY A 251 -13.64 -16.01 -13.24
CA GLY A 251 -13.36 -16.85 -12.06
C GLY A 251 -13.00 -16.15 -10.75
N GLY A 252 -13.97 -15.44 -10.14
CA GLY A 252 -14.09 -15.34 -8.68
C GLY A 252 -14.32 -13.93 -8.11
N ASP A 253 -15.31 -13.84 -7.19
CA ASP A 253 -15.72 -12.87 -6.14
C ASP A 253 -15.37 -11.37 -6.19
N VAL A 254 -14.39 -10.90 -6.97
CA VAL A 254 -14.02 -9.48 -7.04
C VAL A 254 -14.96 -8.81 -8.04
N SER A 255 -16.02 -8.21 -7.52
CA SER A 255 -17.10 -7.62 -8.34
C SER A 255 -17.08 -6.09 -8.35
N ASN A 256 -16.24 -5.46 -7.52
CA ASN A 256 -16.23 -4.01 -7.35
C ASN A 256 -14.87 -3.49 -6.84
N LEU A 257 -14.78 -2.16 -6.71
CA LEU A 257 -13.60 -1.43 -6.22
C LEU A 257 -13.21 -1.81 -4.78
N ASP A 258 -14.15 -2.20 -3.92
CA ASP A 258 -13.84 -2.53 -2.53
C ASP A 258 -12.95 -3.77 -2.42
N ASP A 259 -13.17 -4.78 -3.26
CA ASP A 259 -12.32 -5.97 -3.28
C ASP A 259 -10.88 -5.65 -3.74
N LEU A 260 -10.72 -4.64 -4.60
CA LEU A 260 -9.41 -4.15 -5.02
C LEU A 260 -8.70 -3.33 -3.95
N THR A 261 -9.37 -2.95 -2.86
CA THR A 261 -8.83 -2.07 -1.81
C THR A 261 -8.59 -2.77 -0.48
N LYS A 262 -8.56 -4.12 -0.49
CA LYS A 262 -8.14 -4.92 0.66
C LYS A 262 -6.61 -5.01 0.72
N TYR A 263 -6.04 -4.70 1.88
CA TYR A 263 -4.60 -4.72 2.15
C TYR A 263 -4.34 -5.29 3.53
N HIS A 264 -3.27 -6.07 3.66
CA HIS A 264 -2.75 -6.53 4.96
C HIS A 264 -1.55 -5.67 5.38
N ASP A 265 -1.02 -5.93 6.58
CA ASP A 265 0.17 -5.28 7.10
C ASP A 265 1.41 -5.54 6.25
N MET A 266 2.31 -4.56 6.11
CA MET A 266 3.50 -4.65 5.25
C MET A 266 3.18 -4.93 3.77
N CYS A 267 1.98 -4.57 3.31
CA CYS A 267 1.61 -4.62 1.91
C CYS A 267 1.85 -3.25 1.28
N HIS A 268 2.71 -3.14 0.27
CA HIS A 268 2.97 -1.88 -0.46
C HIS A 268 2.32 -1.81 -1.84
N CYS A 269 1.41 -2.75 -2.13
CA CYS A 269 0.65 -2.76 -3.38
C CYS A 269 -0.28 -1.53 -3.46
N GLN A 270 -0.66 -1.10 -4.66
CA GLN A 270 -1.55 0.04 -4.86
C GLN A 270 -2.67 -0.33 -5.83
N ILE A 271 -3.77 0.43 -5.78
CA ILE A 271 -4.69 0.50 -6.92
C ILE A 271 -4.30 1.69 -7.79
N VAL A 272 -4.64 1.61 -9.07
CA VAL A 272 -4.40 2.68 -10.03
C VAL A 272 -5.62 2.84 -10.93
N PRO A 273 -6.00 4.09 -11.28
CA PRO A 273 -7.03 4.32 -12.28
C PRO A 273 -6.57 3.91 -13.67
N VAL A 274 -7.54 3.49 -14.48
CA VAL A 274 -7.40 3.17 -15.90
C VAL A 274 -8.27 4.15 -16.68
N TYR A 275 -7.68 4.78 -17.71
CA TYR A 275 -8.31 5.81 -18.52
C TYR A 275 -8.56 5.38 -19.98
N SER A 276 -7.92 4.32 -20.46
CA SER A 276 -8.14 3.75 -21.80
C SER A 276 -8.23 2.24 -21.77
N ARG A 277 -8.92 1.66 -22.78
CA ARG A 277 -9.09 0.21 -22.93
C ARG A 277 -7.95 -0.47 -23.69
N ASP A 278 -6.90 0.26 -24.03
CA ASP A 278 -5.82 -0.18 -24.93
C ASP A 278 -4.85 -1.18 -24.27
N GLY A 279 -5.38 -2.08 -23.44
CA GLY A 279 -4.63 -3.17 -22.84
C GLY A 279 -3.64 -2.73 -21.77
N TRP A 280 -3.86 -1.56 -21.15
CA TRP A 280 -2.95 -1.08 -20.11
C TRP A 280 -2.85 -2.10 -18.97
N MET A 281 -1.69 -2.73 -18.90
CA MET A 281 -1.26 -3.59 -17.83
C MET A 281 0.15 -3.15 -17.48
N PRO A 282 0.44 -2.77 -16.23
CA PRO A 282 1.80 -2.56 -15.83
C PRO A 282 2.60 -3.82 -16.14
N GLU A 283 3.80 -3.69 -16.70
CA GLU A 283 4.65 -4.82 -17.14
C GLU A 283 4.75 -5.93 -16.08
N GLN A 284 4.82 -5.53 -14.81
CA GLN A 284 4.88 -6.42 -13.64
C GLN A 284 3.67 -7.36 -13.50
N SER A 285 2.49 -6.96 -13.97
CA SER A 285 1.26 -7.74 -13.91
C SER A 285 1.20 -8.87 -14.95
N GLY A 286 1.99 -8.79 -16.03
CA GLY A 286 2.07 -9.87 -17.03
C GLY A 286 2.59 -11.17 -16.46
N GLY A 287 3.69 -11.10 -15.70
CA GLY A 287 4.25 -12.28 -15.03
C GLY A 287 3.31 -12.92 -14.00
N TRP A 288 2.37 -12.16 -13.42
CA TRP A 288 1.35 -12.69 -12.53
C TRP A 288 0.19 -13.34 -13.29
N ARG A 289 -0.18 -12.79 -14.46
CA ARG A 289 -1.16 -13.39 -15.37
C ARG A 289 -0.71 -14.75 -15.88
N ASP A 290 0.54 -14.86 -16.30
CA ASP A 290 1.11 -16.11 -16.78
C ASP A 290 1.12 -17.16 -15.66
N LEU A 291 1.59 -16.78 -14.47
CA LEU A 291 1.60 -17.67 -13.31
C LEU A 291 0.20 -18.12 -12.90
N TRP A 292 -0.79 -17.23 -12.97
CA TRP A 292 -2.19 -17.58 -12.73
C TRP A 292 -2.67 -18.61 -13.74
N SER A 293 -2.54 -18.31 -15.05
CA SER A 293 -2.96 -19.20 -16.13
C SER A 293 -2.35 -20.60 -16.02
N GLU A 294 -1.05 -20.68 -15.75
CA GLU A 294 -0.32 -21.94 -15.60
C GLU A 294 -0.78 -22.73 -14.37
N SER A 295 -0.76 -22.09 -13.19
CA SER A 295 -1.00 -22.78 -11.92
C SER A 295 -2.47 -23.12 -11.66
N THR A 296 -3.40 -22.45 -12.34
CA THR A 296 -4.85 -22.71 -12.19
C THR A 296 -5.45 -23.48 -13.36
N LYS A 297 -4.64 -23.98 -14.31
CA LYS A 297 -5.13 -24.73 -15.48
C LYS A 297 -6.00 -25.92 -15.06
N GLY A 298 -7.24 -25.94 -15.54
CA GLY A 298 -8.22 -26.99 -15.22
C GLY A 298 -8.79 -26.92 -13.79
N LEU A 299 -8.50 -25.86 -13.03
CA LEU A 299 -9.02 -25.63 -11.69
C LEU A 299 -9.97 -24.42 -11.66
N SER A 300 -10.87 -24.38 -10.68
CA SER A 300 -11.76 -23.24 -10.45
C SER A 300 -11.98 -22.99 -8.95
N GLY A 301 -12.58 -21.83 -8.63
CA GLY A 301 -12.98 -21.48 -7.27
C GLY A 301 -11.84 -21.59 -6.25
N GLN A 302 -12.11 -22.28 -5.13
CA GLN A 302 -11.14 -22.45 -4.05
C GLN A 302 -9.93 -23.32 -4.45
N ALA A 303 -10.10 -24.26 -5.38
CA ALA A 303 -9.02 -25.12 -5.84
C ALA A 303 -7.98 -24.32 -6.66
N ALA A 304 -8.46 -23.44 -7.55
CA ALA A 304 -7.61 -22.51 -8.28
C ALA A 304 -6.85 -21.57 -7.33
N ARG A 305 -7.57 -20.94 -6.38
CA ARG A 305 -6.96 -20.06 -5.36
C ARG A 305 -5.82 -20.75 -4.60
N ARG A 306 -6.07 -21.94 -4.04
CA ARG A 306 -5.03 -22.70 -3.32
C ARG A 306 -3.84 -23.10 -4.20
N SER A 307 -4.08 -23.39 -5.48
CA SER A 307 -2.99 -23.73 -6.41
C SER A 307 -2.11 -22.51 -6.69
N PHE A 308 -2.73 -21.36 -6.94
CA PHE A 308 -2.04 -20.10 -7.15
C PHE A 308 -1.28 -19.66 -5.89
N ASP A 309 -1.88 -19.79 -4.70
CA ASP A 309 -1.22 -19.47 -3.43
C ASP A 309 0.10 -20.25 -3.27
N ARG A 310 0.09 -21.55 -3.60
CA ARG A 310 1.31 -22.39 -3.56
C ARG A 310 2.34 -21.93 -4.59
N ALA A 311 1.90 -21.56 -5.80
CA ALA A 311 2.77 -21.10 -6.87
C ALA A 311 3.46 -19.77 -6.52
N VAL A 312 2.71 -18.80 -5.99
CA VAL A 312 3.26 -17.53 -5.48
C VAL A 312 4.24 -17.79 -4.35
N ALA A 313 3.89 -18.61 -3.36
CA ALA A 313 4.80 -18.94 -2.26
C ALA A 313 6.10 -19.62 -2.73
N ALA A 314 6.04 -20.48 -3.76
CA ALA A 314 7.22 -21.09 -4.35
C ALA A 314 8.12 -20.06 -5.04
N ARG A 315 7.53 -19.13 -5.80
CA ARG A 315 8.22 -18.01 -6.44
C ARG A 315 8.91 -17.10 -5.41
N SER A 316 8.19 -16.71 -4.35
CA SER A 316 8.73 -15.89 -3.25
C SER A 316 9.94 -16.55 -2.58
N ARG A 317 9.88 -17.85 -2.28
CA ARG A 317 11.02 -18.59 -1.71
C ARG A 317 12.23 -18.59 -2.64
N SER A 318 12.01 -18.73 -3.94
CA SER A 318 13.09 -18.69 -4.95
C SER A 318 13.76 -17.32 -5.01
N LEU A 319 12.96 -16.24 -5.02
CA LEU A 319 13.46 -14.86 -5.03
C LEU A 319 14.31 -14.57 -3.78
N ARG A 320 13.81 -14.92 -2.59
CA ARG A 320 14.52 -14.69 -1.31
C ARG A 320 15.84 -15.47 -1.21
N ARG A 321 15.88 -16.71 -1.73
CA ARG A 321 17.13 -17.49 -1.80
C ARG A 321 18.17 -16.83 -2.69
N ARG A 322 17.75 -16.25 -3.83
CA ARG A 322 18.65 -15.55 -4.75
C ARG A 322 19.19 -14.24 -4.17
N SER A 323 18.42 -13.55 -3.33
CA SER A 323 18.87 -12.33 -2.65
C SER A 323 19.79 -12.62 -1.46
N SER A 324 19.61 -13.73 -0.75
CA SER A 324 20.47 -14.11 0.40
C SER A 324 21.78 -14.80 0.00
N GLY A 325 21.95 -15.16 -1.27
CA GLY A 325 23.19 -15.74 -1.82
C GLY A 325 24.11 -14.72 -2.50
N ARG A 326 23.82 -13.42 -2.35
CA ARG A 326 24.67 -12.30 -2.74
C ARG A 326 25.11 -11.55 -1.48
#